data_AF-A0A1I7TUP9-F1
#
_entry.id   AF-A0A1I7TUP9-F1
#
_cell.length_a   1.000
_cell.length_b   1.000
_cell.length_c   1.000
_cell.angle_alpha   90.00
_cell.angle_beta   90.00
_cell.angle_gamma   90.00
#
_symmetry.space_group_name_H-M   'P 1'
#
loop_
_entity.id
_entity.type
_entity.pdbx_description
1 polymer ?
#
loop_
_entity_poly.entity_id
_entity_poly.type
_entity_poly.pdbx_seq_one_letter_code
_entity_poly.pdbx_strand_id
1 'polypeptide(L)'
;METVSATLTCEMNGMYSSGTANGITTLTCEYTNCVTAAPCTACDINAIAPTGLPAGTNFEITDTTPAGGCTQTLVTCMRTDDQVCTGVSITATNADGQTVISSDTGTAITQSSTQLTCQLDGTYSGGTTTGITALSCEFTGCATPIPCTACDINAISPTGLPTGQMFSSVDTTPAGGCTTTEVSCRRTDDQYCTGVSITATTPTGDSTISSSTGTSVLSSSATLTCQIGGTYSSGTAMQISQLSCVFTGCYPPSCSSCDGNRIAPTSLPPGTEFTFREDIFGGCKYIEVTCARTDGLICESITIQGTIEGDPGGPYDIASNLNVGTHSTSFYCGDDGNYAVGL
;
A
#
# COMPACT_ATOMS: atom_id res chain seq x y z
N MET A 1 -24.65 54.03 -1.52
CA MET A 1 -25.39 55.19 -0.98
C MET A 1 -26.19 55.77 -2.11
N GLU A 2 -27.52 55.67 -2.06
CA GLU A 2 -28.38 56.43 -2.96
C GLU A 2 -28.61 57.82 -2.36
N THR A 3 -28.54 58.85 -3.20
CA THR A 3 -28.80 60.23 -2.79
C THR A 3 -29.98 60.75 -3.60
N VAL A 4 -30.89 61.44 -2.93
CA VAL A 4 -31.94 62.23 -3.59
C VAL A 4 -31.52 63.68 -3.50
N SER A 5 -31.54 64.37 -4.64
CA SER A 5 -31.27 65.80 -4.73
C SER A 5 -32.48 66.50 -5.35
N ALA A 6 -32.73 67.73 -4.90
CA ALA A 6 -33.73 68.61 -5.48
C ALA A 6 -33.07 69.96 -5.79
N THR A 7 -33.41 70.54 -6.94
CA THR A 7 -32.92 71.86 -7.34
C THR A 7 -33.93 72.93 -6.94
N LEU A 8 -33.45 73.98 -6.28
CA LEU A 8 -34.23 75.18 -5.95
C LEU A 8 -33.83 76.34 -6.86
N THR A 9 -34.80 77.12 -7.30
CA THR A 9 -34.58 78.38 -8.03
C THR A 9 -34.84 79.56 -7.10
N CYS A 10 -33.92 80.53 -7.04
CA CYS A 10 -34.11 81.75 -6.28
C CYS A 10 -34.87 82.78 -7.13
N GLU A 11 -36.01 83.26 -6.64
CA GLU A 11 -36.83 84.23 -7.34
C GLU A 11 -36.45 85.67 -6.97
N MET A 12 -36.87 86.64 -7.79
CA MET A 12 -36.57 88.07 -7.59
C MET A 12 -37.14 88.66 -6.28
N ASN A 13 -38.08 87.97 -5.64
CA ASN A 13 -38.64 88.34 -4.33
C ASN A 13 -37.80 87.81 -3.14
N GLY A 14 -36.67 87.13 -3.39
CA GLY A 14 -35.79 86.58 -2.38
C GLY A 14 -36.22 85.23 -1.77
N MET A 15 -37.28 84.60 -2.30
CA MET A 15 -37.73 83.26 -1.88
C MET A 15 -37.33 82.18 -2.88
N TYR A 16 -37.27 80.93 -2.41
CA TYR A 16 -36.95 79.77 -3.24
C TYR A 16 -38.22 79.07 -3.74
N SER A 17 -38.16 78.55 -4.98
CA SER A 17 -39.19 77.72 -5.59
C SER A 17 -38.62 76.45 -6.23
N SER A 18 -39.45 75.42 -6.36
CA SER A 18 -39.13 74.18 -7.07
C SER A 18 -40.41 73.58 -7.66
N GLY A 19 -40.46 73.46 -9.00
CA GLY A 19 -41.66 73.02 -9.70
C GLY A 19 -42.87 73.91 -9.42
N THR A 20 -43.91 73.36 -8.81
CA THR A 20 -45.15 74.08 -8.44
C THR A 20 -45.14 74.66 -7.02
N ALA A 21 -44.09 74.40 -6.23
CA ALA A 21 -43.97 74.90 -4.86
C ALA A 21 -43.23 76.24 -4.85
N ASN A 22 -43.91 77.28 -4.35
CA ASN A 22 -43.38 78.65 -4.22
C ASN A 22 -43.30 79.07 -2.76
N GLY A 23 -42.32 79.90 -2.41
CA GLY A 23 -42.15 80.41 -1.05
C GLY A 23 -41.55 79.40 -0.08
N ILE A 24 -40.67 78.52 -0.57
CA ILE A 24 -40.02 77.49 0.24
C ILE A 24 -39.06 78.17 1.22
N THR A 25 -39.35 78.05 2.52
CA THR A 25 -38.52 78.60 3.61
C THR A 25 -37.78 77.54 4.40
N THR A 26 -38.25 76.29 4.34
CA THR A 26 -37.64 75.14 5.02
C THR A 26 -37.75 73.91 4.14
N LEU A 27 -36.72 73.07 4.19
CA LEU A 27 -36.75 71.73 3.63
C LEU A 27 -36.66 70.74 4.78
N THR A 28 -37.44 69.67 4.72
CA THR A 28 -37.37 68.57 5.68
C THR A 28 -37.26 67.28 4.89
N CYS A 29 -36.28 66.46 5.24
CA CYS A 29 -36.16 65.12 4.72
C CYS A 29 -37.01 64.19 5.59
N GLU A 30 -38.05 63.60 5.02
CA GLU A 30 -38.82 62.55 5.68
C GLU A 30 -38.25 61.19 5.31
N TYR A 31 -38.00 60.38 6.33
CA TYR A 31 -37.45 59.04 6.20
C TYR A 31 -38.53 58.04 6.66
N THR A 32 -39.19 57.36 5.72
CA THR A 32 -40.23 56.36 6.00
C THR A 32 -39.70 54.95 5.73
N ASN A 33 -40.01 54.00 6.62
CA ASN A 33 -39.57 52.59 6.55
C ASN A 33 -38.04 52.38 6.47
N CYS A 34 -37.24 53.27 7.07
CA CYS A 34 -35.80 53.06 7.19
C CYS A 34 -35.53 51.97 8.25
N VAL A 35 -35.38 50.74 7.79
CA VAL A 35 -34.73 49.69 8.59
C VAL A 35 -33.23 49.99 8.61
N THR A 36 -32.62 50.03 9.79
CA THR A 36 -31.17 49.84 9.89
C THR A 36 -30.90 48.48 9.28
N ALA A 37 -30.18 48.43 8.15
CA ALA A 37 -29.63 47.17 7.69
C ALA A 37 -28.94 46.56 8.90
N ALA A 38 -29.43 45.39 9.35
CA ALA A 38 -28.72 44.67 10.38
C ALA A 38 -27.29 44.58 9.87
N PRO A 39 -26.28 45.00 10.65
CA PRO A 39 -24.92 44.82 10.21
C PRO A 39 -24.84 43.33 9.88
N CYS A 40 -24.26 42.97 8.73
CA CYS A 40 -24.04 41.59 8.33
C CYS A 40 -23.01 40.89 9.25
N THR A 41 -23.03 41.26 10.53
CA THR A 41 -22.30 40.79 11.70
C THR A 41 -23.26 40.28 12.79
N ALA A 42 -24.57 40.31 12.56
CA ALA A 42 -25.59 39.93 13.54
C ALA A 42 -25.97 38.45 13.51
N CYS A 43 -25.42 37.65 12.59
CA CYS A 43 -25.72 36.23 12.50
C CYS A 43 -25.04 35.45 13.64
N ASP A 44 -25.77 34.49 14.24
CA ASP A 44 -25.23 33.56 15.23
C ASP A 44 -25.08 32.16 14.59
N ILE A 45 -23.83 31.75 14.36
CA ILE A 45 -23.54 30.43 13.77
C ILE A 45 -23.96 29.29 14.68
N ASN A 46 -23.96 29.48 16.00
CA ASN A 46 -24.35 28.43 16.96
C ASN A 46 -25.85 28.14 16.88
N ALA A 47 -26.66 29.11 16.45
CA ALA A 47 -28.09 28.94 16.26
C ALA A 47 -28.44 27.99 15.11
N ILE A 48 -27.54 27.83 14.13
CA ILE A 48 -27.73 26.93 12.98
C ILE A 48 -26.82 25.69 13.01
N ALA A 49 -26.01 25.52 14.07
CA ALA A 49 -25.09 24.40 14.19
C ALA A 49 -25.85 23.05 14.26
N PRO A 50 -25.28 21.95 13.74
CA PRO A 50 -25.92 20.65 13.78
C PRO A 50 -26.18 20.17 15.21
N THR A 51 -27.38 19.65 15.46
CA THR A 51 -27.71 18.95 16.71
C THR A 51 -27.67 17.44 16.50
N GLY A 52 -27.12 16.69 17.45
CA GLY A 52 -27.15 15.22 17.41
C GLY A 52 -26.13 14.61 16.45
N LEU A 53 -24.93 15.16 16.40
CA LEU A 53 -23.82 14.59 15.63
C LEU A 53 -23.56 13.13 16.02
N PRO A 54 -23.27 12.23 15.06
CA PRO A 54 -22.90 10.85 15.36
C PRO A 54 -21.68 10.76 16.29
N ALA A 55 -21.56 9.67 17.05
CA ALA A 55 -20.39 9.43 17.88
C ALA A 55 -19.09 9.43 17.05
N GLY A 56 -18.02 10.00 17.63
CA GLY A 56 -16.72 10.13 16.95
C GLY A 56 -16.72 11.18 15.84
N THR A 57 -17.62 12.15 15.88
CA THR A 57 -17.64 13.30 14.96
C THR A 57 -17.64 14.61 15.72
N ASN A 58 -17.21 15.68 15.06
CA ASN A 58 -17.15 17.03 15.59
C ASN A 58 -17.57 18.04 14.51
N PHE A 59 -18.08 19.19 14.96
CA PHE A 59 -18.39 20.33 14.12
C PHE A 59 -17.57 21.52 14.60
N GLU A 60 -16.63 21.94 13.76
CA GLU A 60 -15.72 23.05 14.06
C GLU A 60 -16.17 24.32 13.33
N ILE A 61 -15.99 25.45 14.02
CA ILE A 61 -16.38 26.77 13.57
C ILE A 61 -15.16 27.66 13.66
N THR A 62 -14.75 28.25 12.54
CA THR A 62 -13.65 29.21 12.48
C THR A 62 -14.14 30.53 11.90
N ASP A 63 -13.97 31.62 12.63
CA ASP A 63 -14.25 32.97 12.12
C ASP A 63 -13.19 33.35 11.07
N THR A 64 -13.66 33.67 9.86
CA THR A 64 -12.81 34.10 8.74
C THR A 64 -13.20 35.49 8.25
N THR A 65 -13.83 36.30 9.09
CA THR A 65 -14.35 37.63 8.72
C THR A 65 -13.23 38.57 8.26
N PRO A 66 -13.25 39.06 7.01
CA PRO A 66 -12.28 40.05 6.55
C PRO A 66 -12.53 41.41 7.21
N ALA A 67 -11.47 42.21 7.38
CA ALA A 67 -11.57 43.54 7.99
C ALA A 67 -12.55 44.44 7.24
N GLY A 68 -13.61 44.89 7.92
CA GLY A 68 -14.65 45.74 7.35
C GLY A 68 -15.66 45.03 6.43
N GLY A 69 -15.60 43.69 6.34
CA GLY A 69 -16.56 42.88 5.59
C GLY A 69 -17.68 42.32 6.46
N CYS A 70 -18.60 41.60 5.82
CA CYS A 70 -19.62 40.82 6.50
C CYS A 70 -19.00 39.62 7.22
N THR A 71 -19.62 39.20 8.32
CA THR A 71 -19.18 38.04 9.09
C THR A 71 -19.11 36.81 8.19
N GLN A 72 -17.95 36.19 8.16
CA GLN A 72 -17.70 34.95 7.43
C GLN A 72 -17.24 33.88 8.39
N THR A 73 -17.72 32.67 8.19
CA THR A 73 -17.40 31.55 9.07
C THR A 73 -17.11 30.33 8.22
N LEU A 74 -15.94 29.75 8.41
CA LEU A 74 -15.62 28.42 7.88
C LEU A 74 -16.19 27.40 8.85
N VAL A 75 -17.06 26.54 8.36
CA VAL A 75 -17.59 25.41 9.12
C VAL A 75 -16.99 24.12 8.60
N THR A 76 -16.66 23.21 9.52
CA THR A 76 -16.04 21.93 9.20
C THR A 76 -16.79 20.81 9.92
N CYS A 77 -17.34 19.87 9.16
CA CYS A 77 -17.80 18.58 9.68
C CYS A 77 -16.62 17.60 9.62
N MET A 78 -16.23 17.00 10.73
CA MET A 78 -15.09 16.09 10.77
C MET A 78 -15.29 14.88 11.68
N ARG A 79 -14.54 13.81 11.40
CA ARG A 79 -14.38 12.68 12.30
C ARG A 79 -13.28 12.98 13.32
N THR A 80 -13.48 12.50 14.54
CA THR A 80 -12.53 12.61 15.66
C THR A 80 -12.04 11.25 16.16
N ASP A 81 -12.52 10.17 15.57
CA ASP A 81 -12.02 8.82 15.77
C ASP A 81 -11.19 8.34 14.57
N ASP A 82 -10.72 7.10 14.64
CA ASP A 82 -9.85 6.52 13.61
C ASP A 82 -10.59 6.09 12.33
N GLN A 83 -11.88 6.38 12.19
CA GLN A 83 -12.63 5.97 11.00
C GLN A 83 -12.38 6.93 9.83
N VAL A 84 -12.39 6.36 8.63
CA VAL A 84 -12.39 7.12 7.37
C VAL A 84 -13.67 6.82 6.61
N CYS A 85 -14.20 7.81 5.90
CA CYS A 85 -15.46 7.72 5.17
C CYS A 85 -15.23 7.79 3.66
N THR A 86 -16.18 7.26 2.89
CA THR A 86 -16.19 7.43 1.44
C THR A 86 -16.76 8.79 1.02
N GLY A 87 -17.51 9.43 1.91
CA GLY A 87 -17.94 10.81 1.73
C GLY A 87 -18.30 11.51 3.03
N VAL A 88 -18.08 12.82 3.06
CA VAL A 88 -18.54 13.73 4.11
C VAL A 88 -19.20 14.92 3.43
N SER A 89 -20.41 15.27 3.85
CA SER A 89 -21.16 16.39 3.30
C SER A 89 -21.78 17.28 4.36
N ILE A 90 -21.90 18.56 4.01
CA ILE A 90 -22.57 19.58 4.80
C ILE A 90 -23.85 19.96 4.07
N THR A 91 -24.98 19.76 4.73
CA THR A 91 -26.31 20.08 4.20
C THR A 91 -26.87 21.27 4.94
N ALA A 92 -27.35 22.26 4.20
CA ALA A 92 -28.06 23.42 4.73
C ALA A 92 -29.56 23.24 4.54
N THR A 93 -30.32 23.62 5.56
CA THR A 93 -31.79 23.70 5.51
C THR A 93 -32.20 25.16 5.39
N ASN A 94 -33.08 25.46 4.47
CA ASN A 94 -33.76 26.75 4.34
C ASN A 94 -35.27 26.53 4.09
N ALA A 95 -35.99 27.60 3.73
CA ALA A 95 -37.43 27.53 3.46
C ALA A 95 -37.79 26.63 2.27
N ASP A 96 -36.88 26.44 1.31
CA ASP A 96 -37.09 25.62 0.11
C ASP A 96 -36.77 24.13 0.35
N GLY A 97 -36.12 23.80 1.47
CA GLY A 97 -35.79 22.44 1.87
C GLY A 97 -34.33 22.26 2.25
N GLN A 98 -33.79 21.06 2.00
CA GLN A 98 -32.41 20.70 2.30
C GLN A 98 -31.56 20.70 1.03
N THR A 99 -30.39 21.33 1.09
CA THR A 99 -29.43 21.41 -0.03
C THR A 99 -28.02 21.12 0.46
N VAL A 100 -27.30 20.25 -0.24
CA VAL A 100 -25.88 19.99 0.02
C VAL A 100 -25.07 21.20 -0.43
N ILE A 101 -24.35 21.83 0.50
CA ILE A 101 -23.53 23.03 0.26
C ILE A 101 -22.03 22.73 0.23
N SER A 102 -21.63 21.53 0.65
CA SER A 102 -20.29 20.99 0.45
C SER A 102 -20.31 19.47 0.53
N SER A 103 -19.46 18.83 -0.26
CA SER A 103 -19.33 17.38 -0.30
C SER A 103 -17.93 16.99 -0.75
N ASP A 104 -17.24 16.24 0.09
CA ASP A 104 -15.96 15.62 -0.23
C ASP A 104 -16.16 14.10 -0.36
N THR A 105 -15.71 13.52 -1.47
CA THR A 105 -15.85 12.09 -1.78
C THR A 105 -14.51 11.46 -2.15
N GLY A 106 -14.23 10.26 -1.66
CA GLY A 106 -12.95 9.57 -1.90
C GLY A 106 -12.84 8.24 -1.15
N THR A 107 -11.63 7.73 -0.96
CA THR A 107 -11.37 6.45 -0.26
C THR A 107 -10.92 6.63 1.19
N ALA A 108 -10.70 7.86 1.66
CA ALA A 108 -10.22 8.16 3.00
C ALA A 108 -10.57 9.59 3.47
N ILE A 109 -11.84 9.98 3.35
CA ILE A 109 -12.29 11.33 3.74
C ILE A 109 -12.59 11.35 5.24
N THR A 110 -12.03 12.31 5.96
CA THR A 110 -12.27 12.52 7.40
C THR A 110 -13.04 13.79 7.69
N GLN A 111 -13.12 14.71 6.73
CA GLN A 111 -13.78 16.00 6.92
C GLN A 111 -14.30 16.59 5.61
N SER A 112 -15.24 17.51 5.74
CA SER A 112 -15.63 18.44 4.70
C SER A 112 -15.82 19.83 5.30
N SER A 113 -15.49 20.87 4.55
CA SER A 113 -15.61 22.25 5.00
C SER A 113 -16.27 23.16 3.96
N THR A 114 -16.86 24.25 4.42
CA THR A 114 -17.45 25.27 3.54
C THR A 114 -17.53 26.61 4.22
N GLN A 115 -17.51 27.67 3.42
CA GLN A 115 -17.59 29.03 3.91
C GLN A 115 -19.02 29.53 3.90
N LEU A 116 -19.46 30.05 5.04
CA LEU A 116 -20.75 30.72 5.21
C LEU A 116 -20.54 32.22 5.35
N THR A 117 -21.40 33.00 4.70
CA THR A 117 -21.40 34.46 4.79
C THR A 117 -22.71 34.94 5.39
N CYS A 118 -22.63 35.78 6.41
CA CYS A 118 -23.78 36.43 7.02
C CYS A 118 -24.36 37.48 6.06
N GLN A 119 -25.67 37.42 5.84
CA GLN A 119 -26.41 38.32 4.97
C GLN A 119 -27.05 39.47 5.77
N LEU A 120 -27.52 40.49 5.07
CA LEU A 120 -28.16 41.67 5.68
C LEU A 120 -29.50 41.35 6.37
N ASP A 121 -30.11 40.22 6.04
CA ASP A 121 -31.34 39.73 6.67
C ASP A 121 -31.10 38.97 7.99
N GLY A 122 -29.84 38.86 8.43
CA GLY A 122 -29.46 38.15 9.65
C GLY A 122 -29.34 36.64 9.49
N THR A 123 -29.41 36.10 8.27
CA THR A 123 -29.23 34.67 7.98
C THR A 123 -27.87 34.39 7.33
N TYR A 124 -27.41 33.14 7.41
CA TYR A 124 -26.23 32.70 6.66
C TYR A 124 -26.58 32.27 5.23
N SER A 125 -25.64 32.44 4.32
CA SER A 125 -25.64 31.85 2.98
C SER A 125 -24.38 31.03 2.73
N GLY A 126 -24.48 29.95 1.97
CA GLY A 126 -23.36 29.11 1.53
C GLY A 126 -23.58 28.64 0.09
N GLY A 127 -22.61 28.90 -0.80
CA GLY A 127 -22.77 28.63 -2.23
C GLY A 127 -23.95 29.39 -2.83
N THR A 128 -24.93 28.68 -3.39
CA THR A 128 -26.18 29.25 -3.93
C THR A 128 -27.33 29.26 -2.92
N THR A 129 -27.15 28.70 -1.72
CA THR A 129 -28.20 28.56 -0.71
C THR A 129 -28.18 29.77 0.22
N THR A 130 -29.31 30.47 0.31
CA THR A 130 -29.53 31.62 1.22
C THR A 130 -30.57 31.28 2.27
N GLY A 131 -30.65 32.07 3.35
CA GLY A 131 -31.68 31.88 4.37
C GLY A 131 -31.48 30.61 5.19
N ILE A 132 -30.23 30.21 5.46
CA ILE A 132 -29.92 28.96 6.14
C ILE A 132 -30.39 29.05 7.60
N THR A 133 -31.23 28.09 8.00
CA THR A 133 -31.80 27.99 9.37
C THR A 133 -31.25 26.80 10.16
N ALA A 134 -30.61 25.83 9.51
CA ALA A 134 -29.95 24.70 10.17
C ALA A 134 -28.90 24.07 9.25
N LEU A 135 -27.87 23.49 9.87
CA LEU A 135 -26.85 22.68 9.20
C LEU A 135 -26.96 21.22 9.68
N SER A 136 -26.59 20.29 8.83
CA SER A 136 -26.35 18.90 9.19
C SER A 136 -25.07 18.37 8.55
N CYS A 137 -24.39 17.49 9.28
CA CYS A 137 -23.24 16.74 8.79
C CYS A 137 -23.68 15.33 8.44
N GLU A 138 -23.38 14.88 7.24
CA GLU A 138 -23.61 13.51 6.81
C GLU A 138 -22.28 12.82 6.51
N PHE A 139 -22.10 11.62 7.07
CA PHE A 139 -20.90 10.82 6.96
C PHE A 139 -21.27 9.48 6.33
N THR A 140 -20.82 9.25 5.10
CA THR A 140 -21.20 8.08 4.29
C THR A 140 -20.07 7.07 4.21
N GLY A 141 -20.37 5.79 4.43
CA GLY A 141 -19.43 4.69 4.23
C GLY A 141 -18.23 4.72 5.18
N CYS A 142 -18.44 5.11 6.44
CA CYS A 142 -17.37 5.18 7.42
C CYS A 142 -17.01 3.80 7.96
N ALA A 143 -15.72 3.50 7.98
CA ALA A 143 -15.18 2.29 8.56
C ALA A 143 -13.81 2.59 9.17
N THR A 144 -13.44 1.80 10.18
CA THR A 144 -12.06 1.80 10.67
C THR A 144 -11.15 1.22 9.58
N PRO A 145 -10.13 1.96 9.10
CA PRO A 145 -9.22 1.45 8.12
C PRO A 145 -8.45 0.27 8.72
N ILE A 146 -8.40 -0.84 7.98
CA ILE A 146 -7.64 -2.01 8.41
C ILE A 146 -6.15 -1.65 8.28
N PRO A 147 -5.39 -1.63 9.39
CA PRO A 147 -3.99 -1.25 9.33
C PRO A 147 -3.21 -2.27 8.52
N CYS A 148 -2.12 -1.84 7.89
CA CYS A 148 -1.21 -2.74 7.15
C CYS A 148 -0.41 -3.69 8.05
N THR A 149 -0.76 -3.78 9.34
CA THR A 149 -0.23 -4.74 10.31
C THR A 149 -1.21 -5.88 10.64
N ALA A 150 -2.45 -5.81 10.11
CA ALA A 150 -3.52 -6.74 10.45
C ALA A 150 -3.76 -7.84 9.40
N CYS A 151 -2.84 -8.04 8.46
CA CYS A 151 -2.95 -9.15 7.52
C CYS A 151 -2.72 -10.50 8.22
N ASP A 152 -3.52 -11.50 7.86
CA ASP A 152 -3.36 -12.89 8.31
C ASP A 152 -2.86 -13.76 7.15
N ILE A 153 -1.63 -14.26 7.26
CA ILE A 153 -1.05 -15.14 6.24
C ILE A 153 -1.82 -16.46 6.11
N ASN A 154 -2.39 -16.96 7.22
CA ASN A 154 -3.09 -18.24 7.23
C ASN A 154 -4.38 -18.19 6.41
N ALA A 155 -4.99 -17.00 6.27
CA ALA A 155 -6.18 -16.81 5.47
C ALA A 155 -5.95 -17.02 3.97
N ILE A 156 -4.70 -16.84 3.49
CA ILE A 156 -4.33 -16.98 2.08
C ILE A 156 -3.41 -18.19 1.81
N SER A 157 -3.00 -18.92 2.84
CA SER A 157 -2.13 -20.08 2.70
C SER A 157 -2.74 -21.16 1.80
N PRO A 158 -1.92 -21.88 1.00
CA PRO A 158 -2.41 -22.98 0.19
C PRO A 158 -3.06 -24.07 1.05
N THR A 159 -4.19 -24.60 0.61
CA THR A 159 -4.87 -25.74 1.26
C THR A 159 -4.73 -26.99 0.40
N GLY A 160 -4.71 -28.17 1.04
CA GLY A 160 -4.71 -29.45 0.33
C GLY A 160 -3.43 -29.76 -0.44
N LEU A 161 -2.27 -29.31 0.06
CA LEU A 161 -0.98 -29.67 -0.55
C LEU A 161 -0.80 -31.21 -0.59
N PRO A 162 -0.41 -31.78 -1.74
CA PRO A 162 -0.09 -33.20 -1.86
C PRO A 162 0.99 -33.66 -0.87
N THR A 163 1.02 -34.96 -0.59
CA THR A 163 2.08 -35.57 0.23
C THR A 163 3.46 -35.23 -0.32
N GLY A 164 4.39 -34.90 0.58
CA GLY A 164 5.76 -34.52 0.23
C GLY A 164 5.92 -33.05 -0.19
N GLN A 165 4.87 -32.23 -0.08
CA GLN A 165 4.93 -30.79 -0.30
C GLN A 165 4.62 -30.04 1.00
N MET A 166 5.28 -28.89 1.19
CA MET A 166 5.13 -28.04 2.35
C MET A 166 5.11 -26.57 1.95
N PHE A 167 4.20 -25.83 2.58
CA PHE A 167 4.22 -24.38 2.61
C PHE A 167 4.68 -23.93 4.00
N SER A 168 5.56 -22.94 4.03
CA SER A 168 6.01 -22.29 5.27
C SER A 168 6.04 -20.79 5.08
N SER A 169 5.75 -20.06 6.16
CA SER A 169 5.80 -18.60 6.19
C SER A 169 6.59 -18.11 7.40
N VAL A 170 7.36 -17.05 7.22
CA VAL A 170 8.13 -16.38 8.27
C VAL A 170 7.79 -14.90 8.26
N ASP A 171 7.43 -14.35 9.42
CA ASP A 171 7.24 -12.91 9.58
C ASP A 171 8.61 -12.21 9.58
N THR A 172 8.78 -11.27 8.64
CA THR A 172 10.00 -10.49 8.42
C THR A 172 9.75 -8.99 8.56
N THR A 173 8.68 -8.61 9.27
CA THR A 173 8.24 -7.21 9.44
C THR A 173 9.34 -6.30 10.01
N PRO A 174 9.74 -5.24 9.27
CA PRO A 174 10.66 -4.22 9.79
C PRO A 174 10.03 -3.41 10.93
N ALA A 175 10.85 -2.90 11.86
CA ALA A 175 10.38 -2.05 12.95
C ALA A 175 9.66 -0.80 12.40
N GLY A 176 8.37 -0.63 12.73
CA GLY A 176 7.55 0.50 12.30
C GLY A 176 7.04 0.42 10.85
N GLY A 177 7.29 -0.69 10.14
CA GLY A 177 6.78 -0.93 8.79
C GLY A 177 5.46 -1.72 8.76
N CYS A 178 4.91 -1.88 7.55
CA CYS A 178 3.79 -2.79 7.31
C CYS A 178 4.23 -4.25 7.42
N THR A 179 3.30 -5.13 7.80
CA THR A 179 3.58 -6.56 7.96
C THR A 179 4.18 -7.11 6.69
N THR A 180 5.36 -7.72 6.81
CA THR A 180 6.06 -8.36 5.70
C THR A 180 6.24 -9.84 6.03
N THR A 181 5.93 -10.71 5.09
CA THR A 181 5.99 -12.17 5.30
C THR A 181 6.73 -12.81 4.16
N GLU A 182 7.80 -13.55 4.46
CA GLU A 182 8.45 -14.42 3.49
C GLU A 182 7.70 -15.75 3.46
N VAL A 183 7.25 -16.15 2.28
CA VAL A 183 6.59 -17.43 2.05
C VAL A 183 7.47 -18.34 1.23
N SER A 184 7.40 -19.65 1.48
CA SER A 184 8.20 -20.65 0.78
C SER A 184 7.36 -21.89 0.50
N CYS A 185 7.44 -22.37 -0.75
CA CYS A 185 6.94 -23.68 -1.15
C CYS A 185 8.15 -24.61 -1.30
N ARG A 186 8.14 -25.77 -0.66
CA ARG A 186 9.24 -26.76 -0.74
C ARG A 186 8.76 -28.20 -0.76
N ARG A 187 9.61 -29.09 -1.27
CA ARG A 187 9.43 -30.54 -1.11
C ARG A 187 10.04 -31.06 0.20
N THR A 188 9.50 -32.15 0.70
CA THR A 188 9.93 -32.80 1.97
C THR A 188 10.09 -34.30 1.86
N ASP A 189 10.07 -34.85 0.64
CA ASP A 189 10.14 -36.28 0.35
C ASP A 189 11.24 -36.60 -0.67
N ASP A 190 12.33 -35.82 -0.62
CA ASP A 190 13.57 -36.02 -1.36
C ASP A 190 13.43 -36.06 -2.90
N GLN A 191 12.28 -35.67 -3.44
CA GLN A 191 12.08 -35.52 -4.89
C GLN A 191 12.61 -34.19 -5.39
N TYR A 192 13.20 -34.21 -6.58
CA TYR A 192 13.62 -33.01 -7.31
C TYR A 192 12.56 -32.60 -8.32
N CYS A 193 12.41 -31.30 -8.56
CA CYS A 193 11.53 -30.78 -9.60
C CYS A 193 12.30 -29.93 -10.61
N THR A 194 11.83 -29.91 -11.85
CA THR A 194 12.37 -28.99 -12.87
C THR A 194 11.94 -27.54 -12.63
N GLY A 195 10.87 -27.35 -11.85
CA GLY A 195 10.48 -26.03 -11.40
C GLY A 195 9.56 -26.06 -10.17
N VAL A 196 9.69 -25.03 -9.35
CA VAL A 196 8.79 -24.73 -8.22
C VAL A 196 8.38 -23.28 -8.36
N SER A 197 7.09 -22.99 -8.27
CA SER A 197 6.58 -21.63 -8.35
C SER A 197 5.47 -21.38 -7.33
N ILE A 198 5.34 -20.12 -6.95
CA ILE A 198 4.29 -19.61 -6.08
C ILE A 198 3.38 -18.75 -6.94
N THR A 199 2.11 -19.11 -6.98
CA THR A 199 1.05 -18.38 -7.69
C THR A 199 0.14 -17.71 -6.68
N ALA A 200 -0.29 -16.50 -6.99
CA ALA A 200 -1.21 -15.70 -6.19
C ALA A 200 -2.47 -15.41 -6.99
N THR A 201 -3.64 -15.67 -6.40
CA THR A 201 -4.94 -15.33 -6.98
C THR A 201 -5.31 -13.90 -6.60
N THR A 202 -5.50 -13.07 -7.61
CA THR A 202 -5.89 -11.65 -7.48
C THR A 202 -7.24 -11.41 -8.15
N PRO A 203 -7.92 -10.27 -7.92
CA PRO A 203 -9.16 -9.92 -8.63
C PRO A 203 -9.01 -9.86 -10.16
N THR A 204 -7.78 -9.64 -10.65
CA THR A 204 -7.44 -9.62 -12.08
C THR A 204 -7.11 -11.00 -12.65
N GLY A 205 -7.07 -12.04 -11.81
CA GLY A 205 -6.69 -13.41 -12.15
C GLY A 205 -5.45 -13.91 -11.40
N ASP A 206 -4.99 -15.10 -11.77
CA ASP A 206 -3.81 -15.72 -11.18
C ASP A 206 -2.51 -15.10 -11.72
N SER A 207 -1.53 -14.91 -10.85
CA SER A 207 -0.22 -14.38 -11.20
C SER A 207 0.89 -15.14 -10.48
N THR A 208 1.94 -15.51 -11.21
CA THR A 208 3.14 -16.11 -10.61
C THR A 208 3.96 -15.01 -9.93
N ILE A 209 4.15 -15.12 -8.61
CA ILE A 209 4.90 -14.13 -7.82
C ILE A 209 6.34 -14.56 -7.54
N SER A 210 6.63 -15.85 -7.65
CA SER A 210 8.00 -16.37 -7.63
C SER A 210 8.09 -17.68 -8.39
N SER A 211 9.24 -17.92 -9.01
CA SER A 211 9.51 -19.15 -9.74
C SER A 211 11.01 -19.46 -9.72
N SER A 212 11.32 -20.71 -9.43
CA SER A 212 12.67 -21.28 -9.47
C SER A 212 12.65 -22.43 -10.46
N THR A 213 13.55 -22.42 -11.45
CA THR A 213 13.65 -23.43 -12.51
C THR A 213 15.06 -23.97 -12.61
N GLY A 214 15.22 -25.25 -12.90
CA GLY A 214 16.51 -25.92 -12.99
C GLY A 214 16.34 -27.43 -13.13
N THR A 215 17.41 -28.18 -12.87
CA THR A 215 17.39 -29.66 -12.86
C THR A 215 17.20 -30.24 -11.47
N SER A 216 17.33 -29.44 -10.40
CA SER A 216 17.26 -29.93 -9.02
C SER A 216 16.64 -28.90 -8.09
N VAL A 217 15.46 -28.38 -8.45
CA VAL A 217 14.77 -27.36 -7.65
C VAL A 217 13.99 -28.03 -6.51
N LEU A 218 14.26 -27.61 -5.28
CA LEU A 218 13.59 -28.11 -4.08
C LEU A 218 12.61 -27.12 -3.47
N SER A 219 12.79 -25.83 -3.74
CA SER A 219 11.95 -24.77 -3.19
C SER A 219 11.91 -23.52 -4.06
N SER A 220 10.94 -22.66 -3.77
CA SER A 220 10.85 -21.29 -4.25
C SER A 220 10.30 -20.43 -3.12
N SER A 221 10.77 -19.19 -3.00
CA SER A 221 10.33 -18.24 -1.97
C SER A 221 9.91 -16.90 -2.57
N ALA A 222 9.00 -16.20 -1.88
CA ALA A 222 8.51 -14.87 -2.26
C ALA A 222 8.30 -14.01 -1.01
N THR A 223 8.46 -12.70 -1.16
CA THR A 223 8.14 -11.74 -0.11
C THR A 223 6.78 -11.13 -0.37
N LEU A 224 5.91 -11.16 0.65
CA LEU A 224 4.60 -10.53 0.65
C LEU A 224 4.60 -9.31 1.57
N THR A 225 4.00 -8.22 1.12
CA THR A 225 3.81 -7.01 1.92
C THR A 225 2.32 -6.75 2.11
N CYS A 226 1.91 -6.65 3.37
CA CYS A 226 0.55 -6.28 3.76
C CYS A 226 0.27 -4.82 3.39
N GLN A 227 -0.85 -4.59 2.72
CA GLN A 227 -1.31 -3.26 2.33
C GLN A 227 -2.35 -2.73 3.31
N ILE A 228 -2.53 -1.41 3.30
CA ILE A 228 -3.68 -0.77 3.96
C ILE A 228 -4.94 -1.36 3.34
N GLY A 229 -5.87 -1.82 4.18
CA GLY A 229 -7.03 -2.60 3.75
C GLY A 229 -6.93 -4.12 4.03
N GLY A 230 -5.81 -4.58 4.59
CA GLY A 230 -5.70 -5.94 5.14
C GLY A 230 -5.44 -7.04 4.11
N THR A 231 -4.94 -6.69 2.92
CA THR A 231 -4.60 -7.66 1.87
C THR A 231 -3.10 -7.67 1.57
N TYR A 232 -2.54 -8.84 1.24
CA TYR A 232 -1.15 -8.95 0.80
C TYR A 232 -0.95 -8.52 -0.65
N SER A 233 0.29 -8.16 -0.96
CA SER A 233 0.78 -7.86 -2.31
C SER A 233 2.20 -8.38 -2.50
N SER A 234 2.58 -8.66 -3.75
CA SER A 234 3.95 -9.05 -4.11
C SER A 234 4.24 -8.68 -5.56
N GLY A 235 5.23 -7.81 -5.79
CA GLY A 235 5.52 -7.27 -7.11
C GLY A 235 4.31 -6.57 -7.72
N THR A 236 3.80 -7.10 -8.83
CA THR A 236 2.59 -6.58 -9.51
C THR A 236 1.28 -7.22 -9.02
N ALA A 237 1.34 -8.30 -8.24
CA ALA A 237 0.15 -8.94 -7.70
C ALA A 237 -0.36 -8.14 -6.50
N MET A 238 -1.54 -7.55 -6.64
CA MET A 238 -2.22 -6.78 -5.58
C MET A 238 -3.48 -7.51 -5.11
N GLN A 239 -3.89 -7.26 -3.87
CA GLN A 239 -5.10 -7.84 -3.28
C GLN A 239 -5.11 -9.38 -3.35
N ILE A 240 -3.99 -9.99 -2.92
CA ILE A 240 -3.83 -11.44 -2.95
C ILE A 240 -4.87 -12.08 -2.02
N SER A 241 -5.67 -12.98 -2.58
CA SER A 241 -6.76 -13.69 -1.89
C SER A 241 -6.44 -15.16 -1.61
N GLN A 242 -5.50 -15.74 -2.36
CA GLN A 242 -5.08 -17.13 -2.19
C GLN A 242 -3.67 -17.31 -2.75
N LEU A 243 -2.89 -18.19 -2.13
CA LEU A 243 -1.60 -18.69 -2.64
C LEU A 243 -1.75 -20.14 -3.07
N SER A 244 -0.96 -20.53 -4.07
CA SER A 244 -0.84 -21.91 -4.51
C SER A 244 0.60 -22.25 -4.89
N CYS A 245 1.06 -23.42 -4.45
CA CYS A 245 2.38 -23.96 -4.79
C CYS A 245 2.24 -24.85 -6.03
N VAL A 246 2.99 -24.55 -7.08
CA VAL A 246 3.01 -25.35 -8.32
C VAL A 246 4.39 -25.96 -8.49
N PHE A 247 4.44 -27.29 -8.41
CA PHE A 247 5.64 -28.09 -8.62
C PHE A 247 5.56 -28.78 -9.98
N THR A 248 6.55 -28.57 -10.83
CA THR A 248 6.57 -29.05 -12.22
C THR A 248 7.72 -30.02 -12.44
N GLY A 249 7.44 -31.13 -13.14
CA GLY A 249 8.47 -32.10 -13.53
C GLY A 249 9.18 -32.72 -12.34
N CYS A 250 8.44 -33.18 -11.34
CA CYS A 250 9.03 -33.80 -10.16
C CYS A 250 9.34 -35.26 -10.41
N TYR A 251 10.53 -35.68 -10.04
CA TYR A 251 11.01 -37.05 -10.17
C TYR A 251 11.75 -37.49 -8.90
N PRO A 252 11.69 -38.79 -8.56
CA PRO A 252 12.57 -39.34 -7.54
C PRO A 252 14.03 -39.16 -7.97
N PRO A 253 14.97 -39.06 -7.01
CA PRO A 253 16.39 -39.16 -7.31
C PRO A 253 16.62 -40.40 -8.17
N SER A 254 17.43 -40.27 -9.21
CA SER A 254 17.87 -41.39 -10.02
C SER A 254 19.36 -41.25 -10.26
N CYS A 255 20.01 -42.32 -10.67
CA CYS A 255 21.41 -42.27 -11.08
C CYS A 255 21.69 -41.28 -12.25
N SER A 256 20.68 -40.58 -12.79
CA SER A 256 20.82 -39.51 -13.77
C SER A 256 20.65 -38.09 -13.20
N SER A 257 20.26 -37.94 -11.92
CA SER A 257 19.88 -36.66 -11.31
C SER A 257 21.01 -35.93 -10.56
N CYS A 258 22.22 -36.50 -10.47
CA CYS A 258 23.33 -35.82 -9.83
C CYS A 258 23.78 -34.58 -10.62
N ASP A 259 24.24 -33.57 -9.90
CA ASP A 259 24.75 -32.30 -10.42
C ASP A 259 26.16 -32.06 -9.89
N GLY A 260 27.16 -32.04 -10.79
CA GLY A 260 28.55 -31.81 -10.45
C GLY A 260 28.82 -30.48 -9.75
N ASN A 261 27.96 -29.47 -9.94
CA ASN A 261 28.12 -28.18 -9.28
C ASN A 261 27.91 -28.26 -7.76
N ARG A 262 27.19 -29.28 -7.26
CA ARG A 262 26.96 -29.47 -5.81
C ARG A 262 28.20 -29.93 -5.04
N ILE A 263 29.14 -30.56 -5.72
CA ILE A 263 30.38 -31.07 -5.10
C ILE A 263 31.58 -30.14 -5.31
N ALA A 264 31.36 -29.01 -5.99
CA ALA A 264 32.41 -28.01 -6.17
C ALA A 264 32.79 -27.39 -4.80
N PRO A 265 34.09 -27.28 -4.48
CA PRO A 265 34.54 -26.62 -3.26
C PRO A 265 34.05 -25.17 -3.20
N THR A 266 33.53 -24.74 -2.05
CA THR A 266 33.09 -23.35 -1.85
C THR A 266 34.26 -22.36 -1.83
N SER A 267 35.47 -22.83 -1.59
CA SER A 267 36.70 -22.06 -1.66
C SER A 267 37.85 -22.94 -2.13
N LEU A 268 38.74 -22.35 -2.92
CA LEU A 268 39.95 -22.99 -3.44
C LEU A 268 41.18 -22.20 -3.00
N PRO A 269 42.28 -22.86 -2.60
CA PRO A 269 43.55 -22.18 -2.33
C PRO A 269 44.07 -21.42 -3.56
N PRO A 270 44.86 -20.34 -3.37
CA PRO A 270 45.47 -19.61 -4.50
C PRO A 270 46.33 -20.52 -5.39
N GLY A 271 46.23 -20.31 -6.71
CA GLY A 271 46.96 -21.12 -7.70
C GLY A 271 46.42 -22.54 -7.86
N THR A 272 45.17 -22.81 -7.44
CA THR A 272 44.48 -24.08 -7.67
C THR A 272 43.23 -23.87 -8.52
N GLU A 273 42.82 -24.91 -9.23
CA GLU A 273 41.54 -24.98 -9.92
C GLU A 273 40.84 -26.31 -9.63
N PHE A 274 39.52 -26.27 -9.66
CA PHE A 274 38.65 -27.43 -9.63
C PHE A 274 37.85 -27.43 -10.93
N THR A 275 37.96 -28.51 -11.69
CA THR A 275 37.14 -28.72 -12.87
C THR A 275 36.47 -30.08 -12.76
N PHE A 276 35.38 -30.26 -13.48
CA PHE A 276 34.73 -31.56 -13.57
C PHE A 276 34.16 -31.77 -14.96
N ARG A 277 34.06 -33.04 -15.34
CA ARG A 277 33.45 -33.49 -16.59
C ARG A 277 32.38 -34.53 -16.28
N GLU A 278 31.16 -34.25 -16.70
CA GLU A 278 30.06 -35.22 -16.62
C GLU A 278 30.03 -36.12 -17.85
N ASP A 279 29.83 -37.42 -17.61
CA ASP A 279 29.63 -38.46 -18.62
C ASP A 279 28.38 -39.28 -18.30
N ILE A 280 27.89 -40.02 -19.29
CA ILE A 280 26.75 -40.93 -19.12
C ILE A 280 27.19 -42.32 -19.56
N PHE A 281 27.14 -43.29 -18.66
CA PHE A 281 27.46 -44.68 -18.94
C PHE A 281 26.32 -45.59 -18.44
N GLY A 282 25.83 -46.48 -19.31
CA GLY A 282 24.71 -47.37 -18.96
C GLY A 282 23.40 -46.65 -18.58
N GLY A 283 23.25 -45.36 -18.89
CA GLY A 283 22.09 -44.54 -18.51
C GLY A 283 22.24 -43.78 -17.19
N CYS A 284 23.33 -44.00 -16.45
CA CYS A 284 23.65 -43.28 -15.22
C CYS A 284 24.73 -42.22 -15.47
N LYS A 285 24.64 -41.10 -14.75
CA LYS A 285 25.65 -40.05 -14.74
C LYS A 285 26.89 -40.50 -13.98
N TYR A 286 28.04 -40.15 -14.53
CA TYR A 286 29.35 -40.25 -13.93
C TYR A 286 30.00 -38.87 -13.99
N ILE A 287 30.86 -38.57 -13.04
CA ILE A 287 31.62 -37.34 -13.03
C ILE A 287 33.08 -37.65 -12.79
N GLU A 288 33.94 -37.10 -13.63
CA GLU A 288 35.37 -37.02 -13.37
C GLU A 288 35.66 -35.66 -12.75
N VAL A 289 36.19 -35.66 -11.53
CA VAL A 289 36.59 -34.46 -10.82
C VAL A 289 38.09 -34.32 -10.92
N THR A 290 38.57 -33.12 -11.24
CA THR A 290 39.99 -32.80 -11.39
C THR A 290 40.36 -31.61 -10.52
N CYS A 291 41.34 -31.81 -9.64
CA CYS A 291 42.02 -30.76 -8.89
C CYS A 291 43.40 -30.52 -9.52
N ALA A 292 43.72 -29.27 -9.87
CA ALA A 292 44.98 -28.93 -10.51
C ALA A 292 45.63 -27.66 -9.95
N ARG A 293 46.96 -27.55 -10.11
CA ARG A 293 47.74 -26.34 -9.88
C ARG A 293 47.81 -25.50 -11.15
N THR A 294 47.35 -24.26 -11.08
CA THR A 294 47.37 -23.33 -12.23
C THR A 294 48.68 -22.54 -12.35
N ASP A 295 49.56 -22.64 -11.36
CA ASP A 295 50.85 -21.94 -11.32
C ASP A 295 52.05 -22.83 -11.69
N GLY A 296 51.79 -24.05 -12.17
CA GLY A 296 52.81 -24.99 -12.63
C GLY A 296 53.63 -25.65 -11.51
N LEU A 297 53.26 -25.44 -10.25
CA LEU A 297 53.90 -26.12 -9.12
C LEU A 297 53.44 -27.57 -9.00
N ILE A 298 54.32 -28.42 -8.45
CA ILE A 298 54.04 -29.82 -8.12
C ILE A 298 53.86 -29.92 -6.61
N CYS A 299 52.78 -30.55 -6.17
CA CYS A 299 52.49 -30.77 -4.74
C CYS A 299 53.06 -32.10 -4.27
N GLU A 300 53.49 -32.16 -3.00
CA GLU A 300 53.90 -33.42 -2.35
C GLU A 300 52.74 -34.43 -2.36
N SER A 301 51.52 -33.96 -2.14
CA SER A 301 50.28 -34.71 -2.36
C SER A 301 49.15 -33.79 -2.84
N ILE A 302 48.27 -34.31 -3.69
CA ILE A 302 46.93 -33.76 -3.94
C ILE A 302 45.93 -34.80 -3.47
N THR A 303 45.10 -34.45 -2.48
CA THR A 303 44.06 -35.32 -1.93
C THR A 303 42.69 -34.72 -2.20
N ILE A 304 41.79 -35.51 -2.79
CA ILE A 304 40.37 -35.20 -2.94
C ILE A 304 39.67 -35.75 -1.70
N GLN A 305 39.09 -34.85 -0.91
CA GLN A 305 38.36 -35.17 0.31
C GLN A 305 36.88 -34.81 0.16
N GLY A 306 36.01 -35.56 0.84
CA GLY A 306 34.57 -35.31 0.84
C GLY A 306 33.92 -35.60 2.18
N THR A 307 32.75 -35.03 2.41
CA THR A 307 31.90 -35.33 3.57
C THR A 307 30.72 -36.15 3.11
N ILE A 308 30.34 -37.14 3.90
CA ILE A 308 29.22 -38.05 3.60
C ILE A 308 28.00 -37.57 4.36
N GLU A 309 26.87 -37.43 3.67
CA GLU A 309 25.60 -37.06 4.29
C GLU A 309 25.16 -38.13 5.30
N GLY A 310 24.81 -37.71 6.53
CA GLY A 310 24.43 -38.62 7.61
C GLY A 310 25.59 -39.21 8.41
N ASP A 311 26.85 -38.92 8.05
CA ASP A 311 28.02 -39.35 8.81
C ASP A 311 28.81 -38.15 9.37
N PRO A 312 28.81 -37.93 10.70
CA PRO A 312 29.52 -36.81 11.31
C PRO A 312 31.05 -36.95 11.32
N GLY A 313 31.63 -38.07 10.85
CA GLY A 313 33.07 -38.34 10.95
C GLY A 313 33.99 -37.68 9.90
N GLY A 314 33.45 -36.90 8.95
CA GLY A 314 34.23 -36.31 7.85
C GLY A 314 35.13 -35.11 8.21
N PRO A 315 36.01 -34.66 7.28
CA PRO A 315 36.14 -35.09 5.89
C PRO A 315 36.93 -36.40 5.70
N TYR A 316 36.54 -37.19 4.70
CA TYR A 316 37.13 -38.47 4.33
C TYR A 316 38.02 -38.34 3.09
N ASP A 317 39.19 -38.98 3.11
CA ASP A 317 40.07 -39.10 1.94
C ASP A 317 39.43 -40.04 0.91
N ILE A 318 39.12 -39.51 -0.28
CA ILE A 318 38.51 -40.27 -1.37
C ILE A 318 39.58 -40.79 -2.33
N ALA A 319 40.49 -39.91 -2.73
CA ALA A 319 41.59 -40.24 -3.63
C ALA A 319 42.79 -39.33 -3.32
N SER A 320 44.00 -39.87 -3.41
CA SER A 320 45.21 -39.08 -3.26
C SER A 320 46.27 -39.53 -4.25
N ASN A 321 47.11 -38.58 -4.66
CA ASN A 321 48.27 -38.87 -5.50
C ASN A 321 49.47 -38.01 -5.07
N LEU A 322 50.67 -38.59 -5.15
CA LEU A 322 51.90 -38.01 -4.63
C LEU A 322 52.73 -37.43 -5.77
N ASN A 323 53.42 -36.31 -5.51
CA ASN A 323 54.33 -35.67 -6.45
C ASN A 323 53.67 -35.33 -7.81
N VAL A 324 52.46 -34.78 -7.78
CA VAL A 324 51.69 -34.40 -8.98
C VAL A 324 51.27 -32.91 -8.96
N GLY A 325 51.09 -32.32 -10.14
CA GLY A 325 50.47 -30.99 -10.32
C GLY A 325 48.96 -31.07 -10.62
N THR A 326 48.44 -32.27 -10.88
CA THR A 326 47.04 -32.52 -11.23
C THR A 326 46.63 -33.91 -10.73
N HIS A 327 45.42 -34.03 -10.17
CA HIS A 327 44.85 -35.32 -9.77
C HIS A 327 43.36 -35.36 -10.14
N SER A 328 42.93 -36.46 -10.77
CA SER A 328 41.53 -36.73 -11.09
C SER A 328 41.03 -37.99 -10.42
N THR A 329 39.74 -38.03 -10.08
CA THR A 329 39.03 -39.25 -9.67
C THR A 329 37.60 -39.24 -10.20
N SER A 330 37.03 -40.43 -10.39
CA SER A 330 35.68 -40.60 -10.93
C SER A 330 34.69 -40.99 -9.84
N PHE A 331 33.49 -40.43 -9.94
CA PHE A 331 32.34 -40.76 -9.10
C PHE A 331 31.18 -41.21 -9.99
N TYR A 332 30.38 -42.13 -9.48
CA TYR A 332 29.11 -42.52 -10.10
C TYR A 332 27.96 -41.89 -9.34
N CYS A 333 26.89 -41.54 -10.04
CA CYS A 333 25.68 -41.08 -9.41
C CYS A 333 24.88 -42.28 -8.88
N GLY A 334 24.65 -42.32 -7.58
CA GLY A 334 23.80 -43.32 -6.93
C GLY A 334 22.32 -43.09 -7.23
N ASP A 335 21.51 -44.12 -6.99
CA ASP A 335 20.04 -44.03 -7.10
C ASP A 335 19.42 -43.08 -6.08
N ASP A 336 20.19 -42.66 -5.07
CA ASP A 336 19.86 -41.63 -4.09
C ASP A 336 20.12 -40.20 -4.61
N GLY A 337 20.65 -40.06 -5.83
CA GLY A 337 20.97 -38.76 -6.43
C GLY A 337 22.22 -38.09 -5.83
N ASN A 338 23.01 -38.83 -5.05
CA ASN A 338 24.31 -38.41 -4.54
C ASN A 338 25.44 -39.06 -5.34
N TYR A 339 26.59 -38.36 -5.44
CA TYR A 339 27.79 -38.95 -6.02
C TYR A 339 28.43 -39.90 -5.01
N ALA A 340 28.61 -41.14 -5.43
CA ALA A 340 29.32 -42.16 -4.71
C ALA A 340 30.60 -42.54 -5.46
N VAL A 341 31.56 -43.06 -4.72
CA VAL A 341 32.78 -43.66 -5.26
C VAL A 341 32.55 -45.17 -5.26
N GLY A 342 32.88 -45.89 -6.33
CA GLY A 342 32.72 -47.36 -6.34
C GLY A 342 33.13 -48.00 -7.66
N LEU A 343 33.39 -49.31 -7.70
CA LEU A 343 33.32 -50.36 -6.67
C LEU A 343 34.72 -50.84 -6.25
#